data_AF-A0A6C0JWG7-F1
#
_entry.id   AF-A0A6C0JWG7-F1
#
_cell.length_a   1.000
_cell.length_b   1.000
_cell.length_c   1.000
_cell.angle_alpha   90.00
_cell.angle_beta   90.00
_cell.angle_gamma   90.00
#
_symmetry.space_group_name_H-M   'P 1'
#
loop_
_entity.id
_entity.type
_entity.pdbx_description
1 polymer ?
#
loop_
_entity_poly.entity_id
_entity_poly.type
_entity_poly.pdbx_seq_one_letter_code
_entity_poly.pdbx_strand_id
1 'polypeptide(L)'
;MASQYKNNKTEIVRNITAQKAIYKFRNFLYSNRKDIREQYFRMSKEYLDNEYQNNIIITITEKERLRLLLNHWDWNTFDTSSRDWWFILSFIHSRSLTLMTLVHLWIDDVQIDDVQIDDVQIDDVQIFDFEVFETGTDGLR
;
A
#
# COMPACT_ATOMS: atom_id res chain seq x y z
N MET A 1 5.11 28.80 -11.33
CA MET A 1 5.58 27.47 -11.79
C MET A 1 6.39 26.70 -10.75
N ALA A 2 7.31 27.32 -9.99
CA ALA A 2 8.11 26.60 -8.97
C ALA A 2 7.29 25.90 -7.86
N SER A 3 6.11 26.43 -7.47
CA SER A 3 5.27 25.78 -6.44
C SER A 3 4.52 24.54 -6.95
N GLN A 4 4.09 24.52 -8.21
CA GLN A 4 3.38 23.37 -8.78
C GLN A 4 4.31 22.17 -8.97
N TYR A 5 5.54 22.41 -9.44
CA TYR A 5 6.57 21.37 -9.51
C TYR A 5 6.88 20.79 -8.11
N LYS A 6 7.03 21.65 -7.10
CA LYS A 6 7.30 21.22 -5.72
C LYS A 6 6.15 20.40 -5.11
N ASN A 7 4.90 20.78 -5.41
CA ASN A 7 3.72 20.03 -4.97
C ASN A 7 3.66 18.65 -5.65
N ASN A 8 3.84 18.61 -6.97
CA ASN A 8 3.85 17.35 -7.73
C ASN A 8 4.98 16.42 -7.26
N LYS A 9 6.19 16.96 -7.03
CA LYS A 9 7.31 16.19 -6.49
C LYS A 9 6.97 15.60 -5.12
N THR A 10 6.39 16.39 -4.22
CA THR A 10 5.98 15.93 -2.88
C THR A 10 4.95 14.81 -2.97
N GLU A 11 3.96 14.92 -3.86
CA GLU A 11 2.94 13.89 -4.04
C GLU A 11 3.53 12.59 -4.62
N ILE A 12 4.40 12.70 -5.62
CA ILE A 12 5.09 11.55 -6.21
C ILE A 12 5.92 10.83 -5.15
N VAL A 13 6.72 11.56 -4.38
CA VAL A 13 7.55 10.99 -3.30
C VAL A 13 6.67 10.27 -2.28
N ARG A 14 5.56 10.88 -1.85
CA ARG A 14 4.62 10.26 -0.91
C ARG A 14 4.05 8.96 -1.47
N ASN A 15 3.63 8.95 -2.74
CA ASN A 15 3.07 7.78 -3.38
C ASN A 15 4.10 6.64 -3.49
N ILE A 16 5.33 6.96 -3.89
CA ILE A 16 6.43 5.98 -3.96
C ILE A 16 6.72 5.40 -2.57
N THR A 17 6.81 6.24 -1.53
CA THR A 17 7.05 5.78 -0.16
C THR A 17 5.95 4.84 0.31
N ALA A 18 4.68 5.19 0.07
CA ALA A 18 3.55 4.34 0.45
C ALA A 18 3.57 3.00 -0.30
N GLN A 19 3.86 3.00 -1.60
CA GLN A 19 3.99 1.77 -2.39
C GLN A 19 5.14 0.89 -1.90
N LYS A 20 6.29 1.47 -1.54
CA LYS A 20 7.42 0.73 -0.96
C LYS A 20 7.05 0.04 0.35
N ALA A 21 6.34 0.74 1.24
CA ALA A 21 5.89 0.16 2.50
C ALA A 21 4.87 -0.98 2.27
N ILE A 22 3.89 -0.78 1.39
CA ILE A 22 2.91 -1.82 1.05
C ILE A 22 3.59 -3.04 0.41
N TYR A 23 4.62 -2.83 -0.41
CA TYR A 23 5.42 -3.93 -0.97
C TYR A 23 6.16 -4.72 0.13
N LYS A 24 6.77 -4.05 1.10
CA LYS A 24 7.39 -4.72 2.26
C LYS A 24 6.36 -5.52 3.07
N PHE A 25 5.20 -4.92 3.34
CA PHE A 25 4.11 -5.60 4.04
C PHE A 25 3.60 -6.82 3.28
N ARG A 26 3.50 -6.73 1.95
CA ARG A 26 3.20 -7.89 1.10
C ARG A 26 4.20 -9.01 1.29
N ASN A 27 5.50 -8.70 1.23
CA ASN A 27 6.55 -9.70 1.42
C ASN A 27 6.48 -10.34 2.81
N PHE A 28 6.23 -9.54 3.85
CA PHE A 28 5.98 -10.03 5.20
C PHE A 28 4.80 -11.02 5.24
N LEU A 29 3.64 -10.68 4.69
CA LEU A 29 2.50 -11.60 4.71
C LEU A 29 2.79 -12.90 3.95
N TYR A 30 3.51 -12.84 2.83
CA TYR A 30 3.83 -14.01 2.02
C TYR A 30 5.03 -14.83 2.53
N SER A 31 5.88 -14.29 3.40
CA SER A 31 6.92 -15.09 4.09
C SER A 31 6.31 -16.05 5.12
N ASN A 32 5.06 -15.80 5.52
CA ASN A 32 4.33 -16.60 6.48
C ASN A 32 3.48 -17.69 5.83
N ARG A 33 3.28 -18.78 6.59
CA ARG A 33 2.32 -19.85 6.24
C ARG A 33 0.89 -19.31 6.20
N LYS A 34 0.01 -19.97 5.44
CA LYS A 34 -1.36 -19.47 5.15
C LYS A 34 -2.18 -19.21 6.41
N ASP A 35 -2.12 -20.13 7.37
CA ASP A 35 -2.78 -20.05 8.68
C ASP A 35 -2.30 -18.83 9.49
N ILE A 36 -1.00 -18.61 9.56
CA ILE A 36 -0.40 -17.45 10.23
C ILE A 36 -0.77 -16.15 9.51
N ARG A 37 -0.77 -16.15 8.18
CA ARG A 37 -1.17 -14.99 7.37
C ARG A 37 -2.62 -14.62 7.59
N GLU A 38 -3.52 -15.60 7.70
CA GLU A 38 -4.93 -15.37 8.03
C GLU A 38 -5.09 -14.73 9.41
N GLN A 39 -4.27 -15.16 10.38
CA GLN A 39 -4.23 -14.55 11.70
C GLN A 39 -3.79 -13.08 11.64
N TYR A 40 -2.68 -12.78 10.96
CA TYR A 40 -2.23 -11.39 10.77
C TYR A 40 -3.26 -10.53 10.03
N PHE A 41 -3.95 -11.09 9.03
CA PHE A 41 -5.01 -10.40 8.31
C PHE A 41 -6.19 -10.04 9.23
N ARG A 42 -6.57 -10.96 10.11
CA ARG A 42 -7.65 -10.78 11.10
C ARG A 42 -7.28 -9.74 12.16
N MET A 43 -6.07 -9.83 12.73
CA MET A 43 -5.56 -8.85 13.70
C MET A 43 -5.48 -7.45 13.08
N SER A 44 -5.03 -7.37 11.82
CA SER A 44 -5.01 -6.13 11.07
C SER A 44 -6.42 -5.54 10.89
N LYS A 45 -7.40 -6.38 10.58
CA LYS A 45 -8.79 -5.95 10.44
C LYS A 45 -9.34 -5.40 11.75
N GLU A 46 -9.12 -6.11 12.85
CA GLU A 46 -9.54 -5.70 14.19
C GLU A 46 -8.93 -4.35 14.59
N TYR A 47 -7.64 -4.14 14.31
CA TYR A 47 -6.99 -2.85 14.50
C TYR A 47 -7.69 -1.74 13.70
N LEU A 48 -7.95 -1.97 12.41
CA LEU A 48 -8.62 -0.98 11.55
C LEU A 48 -10.06 -0.67 11.99
N ASP A 49 -10.80 -1.69 12.43
CA ASP A 49 -12.15 -1.53 12.98
C ASP A 49 -12.11 -0.69 14.27
N ASN A 50 -11.19 -0.97 15.18
CA ASN A 50 -11.01 -0.21 16.42
C ASN A 50 -10.69 1.27 16.14
N GLU A 51 -9.78 1.52 15.20
CA GLU A 51 -9.44 2.88 14.76
C GLU A 51 -10.63 3.59 14.13
N TYR A 52 -11.44 2.89 13.32
CA TYR A 52 -12.64 3.47 12.72
C TYR A 52 -13.72 3.87 13.75
N GLN A 53 -13.87 3.09 14.83
CA GLN A 53 -14.81 3.40 15.92
C GLN A 53 -14.28 4.51 16.84
N ASN A 54 -12.98 4.78 16.85
CA ASN A 54 -12.37 5.81 17.68
C ASN A 54 -12.63 7.22 17.13
N ASN A 55 -13.77 7.80 17.51
CA ASN A 55 -14.26 9.09 17.00
C ASN A 55 -13.47 10.32 17.45
N ILE A 56 -12.49 10.19 18.35
CA ILE A 56 -11.83 11.34 18.97
C ILE A 56 -10.59 11.78 18.17
N ILE A 57 -9.95 10.87 17.44
CA ILE A 57 -8.60 11.06 16.90
C ILE A 57 -8.60 11.24 15.38
N ILE A 58 -9.54 10.64 14.66
CA ILE A 58 -9.53 10.61 13.19
C ILE A 58 -10.33 11.75 12.57
N THR A 59 -9.77 12.37 11.52
CA THR A 59 -10.49 13.35 10.71
C THR A 59 -11.63 12.67 9.93
N ILE A 60 -12.68 13.43 9.57
CA ILE A 60 -13.80 12.91 8.74
C ILE A 60 -13.30 12.28 7.44
N THR A 61 -12.33 12.91 6.78
CA THR A 61 -11.72 12.41 5.55
C THR A 61 -11.02 11.06 5.76
N GLU A 62 -10.31 10.91 6.88
CA GLU A 62 -9.63 9.63 7.19
C GLU A 62 -10.64 8.55 7.56
N LYS A 63 -11.70 8.91 8.28
CA LYS A 63 -12.79 7.99 8.61
C LYS A 63 -13.46 7.41 7.37
N GLU A 64 -13.66 8.24 6.34
CA GLU A 64 -14.21 7.76 5.06
C GLU A 64 -13.23 6.83 4.33
N ARG A 65 -11.93 7.14 4.35
CA ARG A 65 -10.91 6.23 3.79
C ARG A 65 -10.86 4.89 4.51
N LEU A 66 -10.96 4.90 5.84
CA LEU A 66 -11.05 3.70 6.66
C LEU A 66 -12.29 2.88 6.34
N ARG A 67 -13.45 3.52 6.18
CA ARG A 67 -14.70 2.85 5.78
C ARG A 67 -14.53 2.11 4.45
N LEU A 68 -13.94 2.78 3.45
CA LEU A 68 -13.67 2.16 2.15
C LEU A 68 -12.64 1.03 2.26
N LEU A 69 -11.59 1.22 3.07
CA LEU A 69 -10.58 0.21 3.33
C LEU A 69 -11.17 -1.05 3.97
N LEU A 70 -11.99 -0.90 5.00
CA LEU A 70 -12.64 -2.01 5.71
C LEU A 70 -13.57 -2.81 4.80
N ASN A 71 -14.27 -2.13 3.87
CA ASN A 71 -15.08 -2.81 2.85
C ASN A 71 -14.21 -3.64 1.88
N HIS A 72 -12.99 -3.19 1.60
CA HIS A 72 -12.01 -3.92 0.78
C HIS A 72 -11.25 -5.01 1.56
N TRP A 73 -11.21 -4.91 2.90
CA TRP A 73 -10.45 -5.81 3.78
C TRP A 73 -11.16 -7.15 4.00
N ASP A 74 -11.21 -7.94 2.93
CA ASP A 74 -11.85 -9.24 2.85
C ASP A 74 -10.82 -10.36 2.56
N TRP A 75 -10.80 -11.38 3.41
CA TRP A 75 -9.84 -12.49 3.32
C TRP A 75 -10.06 -13.33 2.07
N ASN A 76 -11.31 -13.60 1.69
CA ASN A 76 -11.61 -14.46 0.54
C ASN A 76 -11.13 -13.80 -0.75
N THR A 77 -11.35 -12.49 -0.88
CA THR A 77 -10.86 -11.68 -2.00
C THR A 77 -9.33 -11.63 -2.01
N PHE A 78 -8.70 -11.46 -0.85
CA PHE A 78 -7.25 -11.51 -0.71
C PHE A 78 -6.66 -12.88 -1.13
N ASP A 79 -7.27 -13.99 -0.71
CA ASP A 79 -6.77 -15.34 -0.97
C ASP A 79 -6.98 -15.78 -2.43
N THR A 80 -8.14 -15.44 -3.02
CA THR A 80 -8.51 -15.86 -4.38
C THR A 80 -8.06 -14.90 -5.47
N SER A 81 -8.02 -13.59 -5.18
CA SER A 81 -7.76 -12.51 -6.14
C SER A 81 -6.70 -11.54 -5.63
N SER A 82 -5.62 -12.09 -5.07
CA SER A 82 -4.57 -11.33 -4.39
C SER A 82 -3.99 -10.18 -5.22
N ARG A 83 -3.79 -10.36 -6.53
CA ARG A 83 -3.25 -9.31 -7.42
C ARG A 83 -4.11 -8.05 -7.39
N ASP A 84 -5.42 -8.20 -7.56
CA ASP A 84 -6.36 -7.08 -7.58
C ASP A 84 -6.50 -6.48 -6.18
N TRP A 85 -6.48 -7.33 -5.16
CA TRP A 85 -6.50 -6.89 -3.77
C TRP A 85 -5.32 -5.96 -3.44
N TRP A 86 -4.11 -6.36 -3.82
CA TRP A 86 -2.89 -5.55 -3.63
C TRP A 86 -2.87 -4.30 -4.49
N PHE A 87 -3.39 -4.36 -5.72
CA PHE A 87 -3.52 -3.19 -6.58
C PHE A 87 -4.42 -2.14 -5.93
N ILE A 88 -5.63 -2.53 -5.52
CA ILE A 88 -6.57 -1.61 -4.84
C ILE A 88 -5.95 -1.05 -3.56
N LEU A 89 -5.30 -1.89 -2.76
CA LEU A 89 -4.62 -1.43 -1.55
C LEU A 89 -3.56 -0.36 -1.85
N SER A 90 -2.73 -0.58 -2.87
CA SER A 90 -1.61 0.29 -3.23
C SER A 90 -2.05 1.60 -3.87
N PHE A 91 -3.11 1.60 -4.67
CA PHE A 91 -3.53 2.78 -5.42
C PHE A 91 -4.67 3.55 -4.76
N ILE A 92 -5.62 2.87 -4.14
CA ILE A 92 -6.80 3.50 -3.53
C ILE A 92 -6.53 3.82 -2.07
N HIS A 93 -5.96 2.86 -1.33
CA HIS A 93 -5.90 2.96 0.14
C HIS A 93 -4.57 3.48 0.69
N SER A 94 -3.50 3.56 -0.12
CA SER A 94 -2.18 4.07 0.30
C SER A 94 -2.16 5.49 0.86
N ARG A 95 -3.24 6.25 0.66
CA ARG A 95 -3.43 7.59 1.25
C ARG A 95 -4.00 7.57 2.67
N SER A 96 -4.50 6.43 3.16
CA SER A 96 -4.96 6.25 4.53
C SER A 96 -3.78 6.28 5.48
N LEU A 97 -3.82 7.20 6.44
CA LEU A 97 -2.82 7.28 7.49
C LEU A 97 -2.87 6.04 8.38
N THR A 98 -4.06 5.59 8.74
CA THR A 98 -4.24 4.43 9.62
C THR A 98 -3.73 3.13 8.97
N LEU A 99 -3.95 2.94 7.66
CA LEU A 99 -3.33 1.82 6.93
C LEU A 99 -1.80 1.90 7.00
N MET A 100 -1.23 3.08 6.76
CA MET A 100 0.20 3.25 6.77
C MET A 100 0.80 3.01 8.16
N THR A 101 0.11 3.42 9.23
CA THR A 101 0.49 3.10 10.60
C THR A 101 0.50 1.60 10.83
N LEU A 102 -0.59 0.89 10.47
CA LEU A 102 -0.67 -0.56 10.58
C LEU A 102 0.47 -1.27 9.82
N VAL A 103 0.71 -0.85 8.58
CA VAL A 103 1.77 -1.40 7.73
C VAL A 103 3.13 -1.21 8.40
N HIS A 104 3.42 -0.03 8.95
CA HIS A 104 4.68 0.20 9.64
C HIS A 104 4.78 -0.59 10.94
N LEU A 105 3.71 -0.76 11.72
CA LEU A 105 3.73 -1.61 12.92
C LEU A 105 4.19 -3.03 12.59
N TRP A 106 3.64 -3.62 11.52
CA TRP A 106 4.06 -4.96 11.09
C TRP A 106 5.49 -5.00 10.53
N ILE A 107 5.93 -3.97 9.82
CA ILE A 107 7.29 -3.92 9.26
C ILE A 107 8.33 -3.70 10.36
N ASP A 108 8.04 -2.80 11.31
CA ASP A 108 8.95 -2.45 12.39
C ASP A 108 9.11 -3.62 13.37
N ASP A 109 8.05 -4.38 13.64
CA ASP A 109 8.12 -5.63 14.41
C ASP A 109 9.00 -6.70 13.71
N VAL A 110 9.13 -6.66 12.38
CA VAL A 110 9.99 -7.56 11.59
C VAL A 110 11.44 -7.08 11.54
N GLN A 111 11.69 -5.76 11.69
CA GLN A 111 13.05 -5.21 11.69
C GLN A 111 13.86 -5.52 12.96
N ILE A 112 13.30 -6.28 13.91
CA ILE A 112 14.07 -6.78 15.07
C ILE A 112 15.04 -7.91 14.64
N ASP A 113 14.85 -8.56 13.48
CA ASP A 113 15.70 -9.69 13.05
C ASP A 113 16.39 -9.57 11.68
N ASP A 114 16.28 -8.45 10.95
CA ASP A 114 17.05 -8.25 9.71
C ASP A 114 17.90 -6.96 9.75
N VAL A 115 19.19 -7.20 10.03
CA VAL A 115 20.39 -6.63 9.39
C VAL A 115 20.24 -5.20 8.84
N GLN A 116 21.10 -4.31 9.35
CA GLN A 116 21.47 -3.05 8.70
C GLN A 116 21.37 -3.17 7.17
N ILE A 117 20.32 -2.60 6.60
CA ILE A 117 20.38 -2.16 5.21
C ILE A 117 21.23 -0.90 5.27
N ASP A 118 22.54 -1.09 5.39
CA ASP A 118 23.53 -0.06 5.12
C ASP A 118 23.21 0.47 3.73
N ASP A 119 22.96 1.77 3.67
CA ASP A 119 22.97 2.65 2.50
C ASP A 119 23.11 1.92 1.16
N VAL A 120 22.01 1.37 0.64
CA VAL A 120 21.94 1.11 -0.79
C VAL A 120 21.85 2.47 -1.46
N GLN A 121 23.02 3.01 -1.82
CA GLN A 121 23.14 4.02 -2.86
C GLN A 121 22.32 3.52 -4.05
N ILE A 122 21.22 4.21 -4.33
CA ILE A 122 20.48 4.04 -5.58
C ILE A 122 21.30 4.77 -6.63
N ASP A 123 22.38 4.14 -7.09
CA ASP A 123 22.99 4.48 -8.37
C ASP A 123 22.05 3.97 -9.46
N ASP A 124 21.50 4.93 -10.20
CA ASP A 124 20.83 4.80 -11.50
C ASP A 124 19.94 3.56 -11.69
N VAL A 125 18.70 3.64 -11.19
CA VAL A 125 17.62 2.76 -11.67
C VAL A 125 17.34 3.12 -13.13
N GLN A 126 17.76 2.25 -14.04
CA GLN A 126 17.25 2.18 -15.40
C GLN A 126 15.72 2.10 -15.35
N ILE A 127 15.08 3.17 -15.82
CA ILE A 127 13.63 3.25 -16.00
C ILE A 127 13.27 2.17 -17.02
N PHE A 128 12.47 1.20 -16.61
CA PHE A 128 11.85 0.26 -17.54
C PHE A 128 11.01 1.04 -18.55
N ASP A 129 11.35 0.92 -19.83
CA ASP A 129 10.56 1.43 -20.95
C ASP A 129 9.14 0.89 -20.86
N PHE A 130 8.18 1.78 -20.62
CA PHE A 130 6.77 1.49 -20.67
C PHE A 130 6.34 1.64 -22.15
N GLU A 131 6.41 0.56 -22.92
CA GLU A 131 5.82 0.52 -24.26
C GLU A 131 4.31 0.73 -24.14
N VAL A 132 3.87 1.91 -24.56
CA VAL A 132 2.45 2.22 -24.77
C VAL A 132 1.99 1.38 -25.95
N PHE A 133 1.18 0.36 -25.69
CA PHE A 133 0.42 -0.31 -26.75
C PHE A 133 -0.56 0.70 -27.34
N GLU A 134 -0.24 1.22 -28.52
CA GLU A 134 -1.23 1.85 -29.41
C GLU A 134 -2.26 0.79 -29.80
N THR A 135 -3.44 0.87 -29.21
CA THR A 135 -4.60 0.12 -29.70
C THR A 135 -4.99 0.70 -31.05
N GLY A 136 -4.71 -0.07 -32.11
CA GLY A 136 -4.98 0.30 -33.49
C GLY A 136 -6.44 0.68 -33.75
N THR A 137 -6.61 1.83 -34.38
CA THR A 137 -7.69 2.12 -35.29
C THR A 137 -7.08 2.87 -36.46
N ASP A 138 -6.84 2.17 -37.57
CA ASP A 138 -6.98 2.77 -38.91
C ASP A 138 -7.02 1.66 -39.95
N GLY A 139 -8.26 1.34 -40.32
CA GLY A 139 -8.59 0.36 -41.34
C GLY A 139 -10.05 0.55 -41.75
N LEU A 140 -10.40 1.76 -42.19
CA LEU A 140 -11.64 2.06 -42.92
C LEU A 140 -11.51 3.41 -43.66
N ARG A 141 -10.83 3.39 -44.81
CA ARG A 141 -11.25 4.06 -46.06
C ARG A 141 -10.28 3.78 -47.20
#